data_AF-X1LMA6-F1
#
_entry.id   AF-X1LMA6-F1
#
_cell.length_a   1.000
_cell.length_b   1.000
_cell.length_c   1.000
_cell.angle_alpha   90.00
_cell.angle_beta   90.00
_cell.angle_gamma   90.00
#
_symmetry.space_group_name_H-M   'P 1'
#
loop_
_entity.id
_entity.type
_entity.pdbx_description
1 polymer ?
#
loop_
_entity_poly.entity_id
_entity_poly.type
_entity_poly.pdbx_seq_one_letter_code
_entity_poly.pdbx_strand_id
1 'polypeptide(L)' 'MTNPYDAKEKADKILRLLSSTVSSLNFDLVLMYGTCLGFVRDHDFIENDNDIDVAILSNFQE' A
#
# COMPACT_ATOMS: atom_id res chain seq x y z
N MET A 1 -10.80 -6.90 17.91
CA MET A 1 -11.30 -7.11 16.55
C MET A 1 -11.36 -5.76 15.88
N THR A 2 -10.61 -5.56 14.81
CA THR A 2 -10.53 -4.30 14.08
C THR A 2 -11.92 -3.96 13.54
N ASN A 3 -12.42 -2.75 13.79
CA ASN A 3 -13.63 -2.26 13.16
C ASN A 3 -13.41 -2.25 11.63
N PRO A 4 -14.19 -2.99 10.81
CA PRO A 4 -14.02 -3.01 9.36
C PRO A 4 -14.14 -1.62 8.73
N TYR A 5 -14.83 -0.67 9.38
CA TYR A 5 -14.96 0.70 8.91
C TYR A 5 -13.66 1.55 9.01
N ASP A 6 -12.64 1.10 9.75
CA ASP A 6 -11.34 1.81 9.85
C ASP A 6 -10.26 1.25 8.91
N ALA A 7 -10.55 0.18 8.14
CA ALA A 7 -9.53 -0.53 7.39
C ALA A 7 -8.81 0.38 6.38
N LYS A 8 -9.57 1.21 5.65
CA LYS A 8 -9.04 2.17 4.67
C LYS A 8 -8.14 3.23 5.31
N GLU A 9 -8.58 3.86 6.41
CA GLU A 9 -7.80 4.91 7.07
C GLU A 9 -6.48 4.35 7.65
N LYS A 10 -6.52 3.13 8.20
CA LYS A 10 -5.32 2.45 8.70
C LYS A 10 -4.41 2.04 7.54
N ALA A 11 -4.96 1.52 6.45
CA ALA A 11 -4.23 1.17 5.24
C ALA A 11 -3.49 2.38 4.65
N ASP A 12 -4.17 3.53 4.50
CA ASP A 12 -3.55 4.77 4.01
C ASP A 12 -2.40 5.23 4.93
N LYS A 13 -2.61 5.23 6.26
CA LYS A 13 -1.55 5.56 7.22
C LYS A 13 -0.35 4.62 7.12
N ILE A 14 -0.59 3.31 6.97
CA ILE A 14 0.47 2.32 6.81
C ILE A 14 1.21 2.51 5.48
N LEU A 15 0.50 2.74 4.37
CA LEU A 15 1.12 3.00 3.07
C LEU A 15 1.99 4.26 3.08
N ARG A 16 1.55 5.33 3.74
CA ARG A 16 2.37 6.55 3.92
C ARG A 16 3.62 6.29 4.76
N LEU A 17 3.48 5.54 5.85
CA LEU A 17 4.62 5.17 6.69
C LEU A 17 5.61 4.28 5.92
N LEU A 18 5.12 3.26 5.22
CA LEU A 18 5.94 2.38 4.40
C LEU A 18 6.64 3.15 3.29
N SER A 19 5.91 4.00 2.56
CA SER A 19 6.47 4.83 1.49
C SER A 19 7.61 5.70 2.00
N SER A 20 7.40 6.45 3.08
CA SER A 20 8.46 7.29 3.67
C SER A 20 9.67 6.48 4.15
N THR A 21 9.44 5.32 4.75
CA THR A 21 10.51 4.43 5.24
C THR A 21 11.33 3.86 4.09
N VAL A 22 10.66 3.30 3.07
CA VAL A 22 11.28 2.66 1.90
C VAL A 22 12.04 3.69 1.07
N SER A 23 11.46 4.87 0.83
CA SER A 23 12.15 5.95 0.11
C SER A 23 13.39 6.46 0.87
N SER A 24 13.40 6.45 2.20
CA SER A 24 14.59 6.83 2.98
C SER A 24 15.77 5.86 2.83
N LEU A 25 15.50 4.66 2.33
CA LEU A 25 16.49 3.62 2.03
C LEU A 25 16.87 3.56 0.54
N ASN A 26 16.40 4.51 -0.28
CA ASN A 26 16.54 4.50 -1.75
C ASN A 26 15.97 3.25 -2.43
N PHE A 27 14.89 2.71 -1.86
CA PHE A 27 14.09 1.65 -2.46
C PHE A 27 12.78 2.25 -3.00
N ASP A 28 12.15 1.55 -3.93
CA ASP A 28 10.84 1.92 -4.45
C ASP A 28 9.74 1.07 -3.81
N LEU A 29 8.63 1.71 -3.45
CA LEU A 29 7.41 1.03 -3.03
C LEU A 29 6.41 1.04 -4.19
N VAL A 30 5.92 -0.13 -4.59
CA VAL A 30 4.91 -0.27 -5.64
C VAL A 30 3.66 -0.95 -5.10
N LEU A 31 2.49 -0.49 -5.55
CA LEU A 31 1.21 -1.11 -5.21
C LEU A 31 1.00 -2.36 -6.08
N MET A 32 0.46 -3.42 -5.48
CA MET A 32 0.26 -4.71 -6.12
C MET A 32 -1.22 -5.13 -6.09
N TYR A 33 -1.58 -6.08 -6.96
CA TYR A 33 -2.87 -6.79 -6.97
C TYR A 33 -4.11 -5.91 -6.75
N GLY A 34 -4.95 -6.25 -5.77
CA GLY A 34 -6.22 -5.58 -5.47
C GLY A 34 -6.03 -4.12 -5.06
N THR A 35 -4.96 -3.84 -4.31
CA THR A 35 -4.61 -2.47 -3.92
C THR A 35 -4.31 -1.61 -5.14
N CYS A 36 -3.47 -2.09 -6.07
CA CYS A 36 -3.16 -1.37 -7.31
C CYS A 36 -4.41 -1.16 -8.17
N LEU A 37 -5.23 -2.22 -8.32
CA LEU A 37 -6.46 -2.16 -9.10
C LEU A 37 -7.44 -1.11 -8.56
N GLY A 38 -7.59 -1.00 -7.23
CA GLY A 38 -8.43 0.01 -6.61
C GLY A 38 -8.02 1.42 -7.01
N PHE A 39 -6.75 1.78 -6.84
CA PHE A 39 -6.27 3.13 -7.18
C PHE A 39 -6.39 3.46 -8.67
N VAL A 40 -6.25 2.47 -9.56
CA VAL A 40 -6.40 2.66 -11.02
C VAL A 40 -7.85 2.77 -11.45
N ARG A 41 -8.73 1.89 -10.95
CA ARG A 41 -10.13 1.76 -11.40
C ARG A 41 -11.08 2.68 -10.64
N ASP A 42 -10.94 2.72 -9.32
CA ASP A 42 -11.89 3.33 -8.40
C ASP A 42 -11.34 4.66 -7.83
N HIS A 43 -10.08 4.98 -8.12
CA HIS A 43 -9.33 6.11 -7.53
C HIS A 43 -9.26 6.06 -5.99
N ASP A 44 -9.45 4.88 -5.40
CA ASP A 44 -9.44 4.60 -3.95
C ASP A 44 -9.25 3.09 -3.70
N PHE A 45 -9.11 2.66 -2.44
CA PHE A 45 -9.18 1.25 -2.08
C PHE A 45 -10.52 0.62 -2.51
N ILE A 46 -10.47 -0.63 -2.96
CA ILE A 46 -11.65 -1.41 -3.33
C ILE A 46 -12.60 -1.51 -2.12
N GLU A 47 -13.90 -1.34 -2.35
CA GLU A 47 -14.90 -1.45 -1.29
C GLU A 47 -14.91 -2.87 -0.69
N ASN A 48 -14.94 -2.95 0.65
CA ASN A 48 -14.86 -4.19 1.44
C ASN A 48 -13.54 -4.96 1.34
N ASP A 49 -12.54 -4.43 0.63
CA ASP A 49 -11.18 -4.96 0.70
C ASP A 49 -10.59 -4.70 2.09
N ASN A 50 -9.89 -5.68 2.64
CA ASN A 50 -9.49 -5.68 4.05
C ASN A 50 -7.98 -5.85 4.27
N ASP A 51 -7.20 -5.93 3.20
CA ASP A 51 -5.75 -5.96 3.21
C ASP A 51 -5.15 -4.92 2.24
N ILE A 52 -3.81 -4.90 2.21
CA ILE A 52 -3.05 -4.14 1.24
C ILE A 52 -1.92 -5.01 0.69
N ASP A 53 -1.71 -4.91 -0.62
CA ASP A 53 -0.67 -5.60 -1.35
C ASP A 53 0.35 -4.59 -1.89
N VAL A 54 1.61 -4.78 -1.52
CA VAL A 54 2.73 -3.95 -1.97
C VAL A 54 3.96 -4.80 -2.29
N ALA A 55 4.83 -4.29 -3.16
CA ALA A 55 6.18 -4.80 -3.33
C ALA A 55 7.21 -3.69 -3.07
N ILE A 56 8.38 -4.08 -2.58
CA ILE A 56 9.52 -3.19 -2.37
C ILE A 56 10.59 -3.60 -3.38
N LEU A 57 10.97 -2.69 -4.26
CA LEU A 57 12.05 -2.88 -5.22
C LEU A 57 13.31 -2.29 -4.61
N SER A 58 14.29 -3.15 -4.33
CA SER A 58 15.60 -2.71 -3.90
C SER A 58 16.50 -2.52 -5.12
N ASN A 59 17.31 -1.47 -5.11
CA ASN A 59 18.30 -1.21 -6.15
C ASN A 59 19.58 -2.08 -5.96
N PHE A 60 19.46 -3.26 -5.36
CA PHE A 60 20.60 -4.18 -5.22
C PHE A 60 21.03 -4.67 -6.61
N GLN A 61 22.13 -4.11 -7.10
CA GLN A 61 22.95 -4.72 -8.14
C GLN A 61 23.99 -5.59 -7.42
N GLU A 62 24.00 -6.89 -7.71
CA GLU A 62 25.08 -7.80 -7.28
C GLU A 62 26.43 -7.43 -7.92
#